data_AF-A0A970IJN2-F1
#
_entry.id   AF-A0A970IJN2-F1
#
_cell.length_a   1.000
_cell.length_b   1.000
_cell.length_c   1.000
_cell.angle_alpha   90.00
_cell.angle_beta   90.00
_cell.angle_gamma   90.00
#
_symmetry.space_group_name_H-M   'P 1'
#
loop_
_entity.id
_entity.type
_entity.pdbx_description
1 polymer ?
#
loop_
_entity_poly.entity_id
_entity_poly.type
_entity_poly.pdbx_seq_one_letter_code
_entity_poly.pdbx_strand_id
1 'polypeptide(L)'
;MSAAVWRGMRKRAAGIRDAAKEYGSMFREGDVRTRLSYGIMGTGCFLRGQLVKGLMYLFLQAAFIVYMATFGLSRLALLPSLGKAVKQEVWNEKLQIYEYIQGDNSMLILLFSVLTLFILFAFLGAYFASVRTAFRNQELMENGHRPPGFLADLRHLIDNRLHVAFLTPPIFGVFLFTILPLIFMILIAFTNYDSAHQPPGTLFTWVGFENFKNIFWSNPIQSQTFAGIFRWTLVWAFFATFSNYILGMILALMINKKGIRFKKLWRTIFIVTIAVPQFVSLLLMSRLLADQGALNVLLGQLGIERIPFLTNAIWARITVIVVNIWVGIPYTMLITSGILMNIPAELYESARSDGAGVMKTFSKITLPYMLFVTTPYLITQFIGNINNFNVIYLLSGGGPLSLDYYQAGKTDLLVTWLYKLTVNNQDYTLASAIGIIIFVVSAVLSLVVFNLSASTRKEDTFQ
;
A
#
# COMPACT_ATOMS: atom_id res chain seq x y z
N MET A 1 12.99 -0.42 18.04
CA MET A 1 12.25 -1.58 17.52
C MET A 1 11.50 -2.23 18.68
N SER A 2 10.16 -2.28 18.67
CA SER A 2 9.34 -2.70 19.82
C SER A 2 9.52 -4.19 20.16
N ALA A 3 9.50 -4.54 21.46
CA ALA A 3 9.52 -5.93 21.96
C ALA A 3 8.39 -6.81 21.37
N ALA A 4 7.32 -6.22 20.83
CA ALA A 4 6.27 -6.93 20.11
C ALA A 4 6.74 -7.45 18.73
N VAL A 5 7.55 -6.67 18.00
CA VAL A 5 8.12 -7.09 16.71
C VAL A 5 9.09 -8.25 16.91
N TRP A 6 9.93 -8.18 17.94
CA TRP A 6 10.88 -9.26 18.27
C TRP A 6 10.17 -10.54 18.71
N ARG A 7 9.08 -10.43 19.49
CA ARG A 7 8.20 -11.56 19.84
C ARG A 7 7.51 -12.15 18.60
N GLY A 8 7.02 -11.31 17.69
CA GLY A 8 6.41 -11.75 16.43
C GLY A 8 7.39 -12.49 15.51
N MET A 9 8.61 -11.96 15.36
CA MET A 9 9.69 -12.60 14.59
C MET A 9 10.11 -13.93 15.23
N ARG A 10 10.26 -13.99 16.56
CA ARG A 10 10.54 -15.25 17.28
C ARG A 10 9.44 -16.28 17.11
N LYS A 11 8.17 -15.88 17.18
CA LYS A 11 7.02 -16.79 17.00
C LYS A 11 6.96 -17.34 15.57
N ARG A 12 7.27 -16.53 14.55
CA ARG A 12 7.38 -16.98 13.15
C ARG A 12 8.58 -17.91 12.93
N ALA A 13 9.75 -17.58 13.49
CA ALA A 13 10.93 -18.43 13.42
C ALA A 13 10.72 -19.77 14.12
N ALA A 14 10.03 -19.77 15.26
CA ALA A 14 9.59 -20.99 15.94
C ALA A 14 8.65 -21.81 15.04
N GLY A 15 7.64 -21.18 14.43
CA GLY A 15 6.72 -21.86 13.51
C GLY A 15 7.41 -22.51 12.30
N ILE A 16 8.41 -21.85 11.69
CA ILE A 16 9.21 -22.43 10.60
C ILE A 16 10.03 -23.62 11.09
N ARG A 17 10.67 -23.49 12.26
CA ARG A 17 11.44 -24.58 12.88
C ARG A 17 10.55 -25.77 13.23
N ASP A 18 9.36 -25.51 13.74
CA ASP A 18 8.40 -26.54 14.14
C ASP A 18 7.83 -27.23 12.89
N ALA A 19 7.54 -26.50 11.82
CA ALA A 19 7.17 -27.09 10.52
C ALA A 19 8.30 -27.95 9.92
N ALA A 20 9.56 -27.52 10.03
CA ALA A 20 10.70 -28.31 9.57
C ALA A 20 10.91 -29.58 10.40
N LYS A 21 10.65 -29.52 11.72
CA LYS A 21 10.64 -30.70 12.60
C LYS A 21 9.50 -31.65 12.27
N GLU A 22 8.28 -31.14 12.07
CA GLU A 22 7.11 -31.90 11.63
C GLU A 22 7.42 -32.61 10.30
N TYR A 23 8.03 -31.90 9.36
CA TYR A 23 8.43 -32.49 8.08
C TYR A 23 9.51 -33.58 8.21
N GLY A 24 10.45 -33.40 9.15
CA GLY A 24 11.46 -34.40 9.46
C GLY A 24 10.89 -35.64 10.16
N SER A 25 9.90 -35.48 11.05
CA SER A 25 9.23 -36.60 11.71
C SER A 25 8.37 -37.38 10.72
N MET A 26 7.66 -36.71 9.81
CA MET A 26 6.88 -37.36 8.74
C MET A 26 7.75 -38.29 7.86
N PHE A 27 9.01 -37.97 7.62
CA PHE A 27 9.92 -38.85 6.86
C PHE A 27 10.34 -40.07 7.68
N ARG A 28 10.62 -39.88 8.98
CA ARG A 28 11.09 -40.94 9.88
C ARG A 28 9.96 -41.93 10.20
N GLU A 29 8.80 -41.42 10.57
CA GLU A 29 7.62 -42.17 11.00
C GLU A 29 6.74 -42.61 9.82
N GLY A 30 6.90 -41.98 8.66
CA GLY A 30 6.17 -42.33 7.45
C GLY A 30 6.56 -43.70 6.90
N ASP A 31 5.56 -44.45 6.46
CA ASP A 31 5.75 -45.70 5.72
C ASP A 31 6.42 -45.45 4.34
N VAL A 32 6.73 -46.53 3.61
CA VAL A 32 7.35 -46.44 2.28
C VAL A 32 6.53 -45.58 1.31
N ARG A 33 5.19 -45.60 1.41
CA ARG A 33 4.28 -44.85 0.51
C ARG A 33 4.31 -43.34 0.80
N THR A 34 4.44 -42.97 2.07
CA THR A 34 4.62 -41.58 2.49
C THR A 34 6.01 -41.08 2.06
N ARG A 35 7.06 -41.90 2.21
CA ARG A 35 8.42 -41.54 1.77
C ARG A 35 8.52 -41.34 0.25
N LEU A 36 7.80 -42.13 -0.54
CA LEU A 36 7.72 -41.93 -2.00
C LEU A 36 7.14 -40.56 -2.38
N SER A 37 6.29 -39.97 -1.52
CA SER A 37 5.69 -38.64 -1.75
C SER A 37 6.69 -37.50 -1.65
N TYR A 38 7.88 -37.74 -1.07
CA TYR A 38 8.97 -36.76 -1.05
C TYR A 38 9.64 -36.63 -2.42
N GLY A 39 9.72 -37.72 -3.19
CA GLY A 39 10.30 -37.72 -4.53
C GLY A 39 9.27 -37.36 -5.61
N ILE A 40 8.11 -38.02 -5.56
CA ILE A 40 7.03 -37.82 -6.53
C ILE A 40 5.76 -37.44 -5.78
N MET A 41 5.35 -36.18 -5.94
CA MET A 41 4.17 -35.63 -5.31
C MET A 41 2.92 -36.44 -5.66
N GLY A 42 2.06 -36.65 -4.67
CA GLY A 42 0.79 -37.36 -4.87
C GLY A 42 0.88 -38.90 -4.86
N THR A 43 2.07 -39.51 -4.89
CA THR A 43 2.21 -40.99 -4.86
C THR A 43 1.62 -41.62 -3.60
N GLY A 44 1.81 -41.03 -2.43
CA GLY A 44 1.20 -41.53 -1.18
C GLY A 44 -0.31 -41.37 -1.14
N CYS A 45 -0.89 -40.39 -1.84
CA CYS A 45 -2.34 -40.27 -2.00
C CYS A 45 -2.86 -41.31 -3.01
N PHE A 46 -2.15 -41.49 -4.11
CA PHE A 46 -2.47 -42.46 -5.17
C PHE A 46 -2.47 -43.90 -4.65
N LEU A 47 -1.41 -44.29 -3.94
CA LEU A 47 -1.24 -45.62 -3.34
C LEU A 47 -2.18 -45.90 -2.14
N ARG A 48 -2.94 -44.90 -1.69
CA ARG A 48 -3.96 -45.00 -0.63
C ARG A 48 -5.39 -44.80 -1.16
N GLY A 49 -5.59 -44.88 -2.49
CA GLY A 49 -6.90 -44.86 -3.13
C GLY A 49 -7.47 -43.47 -3.45
N GLN A 50 -6.74 -42.37 -3.20
CA GLN A 50 -7.14 -41.01 -3.58
C GLN A 50 -6.58 -40.64 -4.97
N LEU A 51 -7.13 -41.25 -6.02
CA LEU A 51 -6.63 -41.09 -7.40
C LEU A 51 -6.62 -39.64 -7.89
N VAL A 52 -7.74 -38.92 -7.73
CA VAL A 52 -7.88 -37.53 -8.22
C VAL A 52 -6.86 -36.59 -7.57
N LYS A 53 -6.68 -36.67 -6.25
CA LYS A 53 -5.70 -35.86 -5.53
C LYS A 53 -4.26 -36.23 -5.88
N GLY A 54 -3.99 -37.54 -6.00
CA GLY A 54 -2.68 -38.03 -6.43
C GLY A 54 -2.29 -37.48 -7.79
N LEU A 55 -3.20 -37.56 -8.77
CA LEU A 55 -3.00 -37.03 -10.12
C LEU A 55 -2.85 -35.49 -10.12
N MET A 56 -3.63 -34.77 -9.32
CA MET A 56 -3.53 -33.31 -9.21
C MET A 56 -2.14 -32.87 -8.71
N TYR A 57 -1.61 -33.53 -7.67
CA TYR A 57 -0.28 -33.23 -7.15
C TYR A 57 0.83 -33.62 -8.13
N LEU A 58 0.69 -34.77 -8.81
CA LEU A 58 1.61 -35.20 -9.85
C LEU A 58 1.64 -34.22 -11.03
N PHE A 59 0.47 -33.78 -11.50
CA PHE A 59 0.34 -32.77 -12.55
C PHE A 59 1.00 -31.46 -12.14
N LEU A 60 0.78 -31.01 -10.89
CA LEU A 60 1.40 -29.79 -10.37
C LEU A 60 2.94 -29.89 -10.33
N GLN A 61 3.48 -31.05 -9.96
CA GLN A 61 4.93 -31.32 -10.04
C GLN A 61 5.44 -31.30 -11.49
N ALA A 62 4.79 -32.01 -12.40
CA ALA A 62 5.18 -32.06 -13.81
C ALA A 62 5.11 -30.68 -14.46
N ALA A 63 4.02 -29.93 -14.24
CA ALA A 63 3.84 -28.58 -14.75
C ALA A 63 4.92 -27.62 -14.22
N PHE A 64 5.27 -27.73 -12.93
CA PHE A 64 6.35 -26.94 -12.35
C PHE A 64 7.72 -27.28 -12.96
N ILE A 65 8.04 -28.57 -13.15
CA ILE A 65 9.30 -29.00 -13.77
C ILE A 65 9.39 -28.48 -15.21
N VAL A 66 8.33 -28.64 -16.00
CA VAL A 66 8.25 -28.12 -17.37
C VAL A 66 8.45 -26.61 -17.37
N TYR A 67 7.70 -25.87 -16.54
CA TYR A 67 7.84 -24.41 -16.42
C TYR A 67 9.28 -23.99 -16.07
N MET A 68 9.91 -24.66 -15.10
CA MET A 68 11.28 -24.35 -14.71
C MET A 68 12.28 -24.66 -15.83
N ALA A 69 12.12 -25.78 -16.54
CA ALA A 69 13.00 -26.18 -17.63
C ALA A 69 12.89 -25.25 -18.85
N THR A 70 11.68 -24.81 -19.20
CA THR A 70 11.45 -24.00 -20.41
C THR A 70 11.58 -22.49 -20.16
N PHE A 71 11.30 -22.02 -18.95
CA PHE A 71 11.17 -20.58 -18.68
C PHE A 71 11.80 -20.14 -17.34
N GLY A 72 11.47 -20.79 -16.23
CA GLY A 72 11.85 -20.30 -14.90
C GLY A 72 13.35 -20.24 -14.66
N LEU A 73 14.07 -21.32 -14.99
CA LEU A 73 15.52 -21.42 -14.73
C LEU A 73 16.32 -20.39 -15.52
N SER A 74 15.95 -20.15 -16.79
CA SER A 74 16.64 -19.18 -17.65
C SER A 74 16.47 -17.74 -17.15
N ARG A 75 15.27 -17.37 -16.66
CA ARG A 75 15.03 -16.04 -16.08
C ARG A 75 15.81 -15.85 -14.77
N LEU A 76 15.76 -16.84 -13.87
CA LEU A 76 16.53 -16.79 -12.61
C LEU A 76 18.04 -16.72 -12.83
N ALA A 77 18.56 -17.43 -13.84
CA ALA A 77 19.99 -17.39 -14.17
C ALA A 77 20.44 -16.01 -14.69
N LEU A 78 19.55 -15.26 -15.35
CA LEU A 78 19.83 -13.92 -15.86
C LEU A 78 19.62 -12.81 -14.82
N LEU A 79 18.94 -13.09 -13.70
CA LEU A 79 18.64 -12.12 -12.65
C LEU A 79 19.86 -11.34 -12.13
N PRO A 80 21.04 -11.94 -11.90
CA PRO A 80 22.21 -11.20 -11.42
C PRO A 80 22.78 -10.22 -12.44
N SER A 81 22.66 -10.52 -13.73
CA SER A 81 23.16 -9.64 -14.82
C SER A 81 22.10 -8.69 -15.38
N LEU A 82 20.81 -9.01 -15.18
CA LEU A 82 19.67 -8.31 -15.78
C LEU A 82 19.71 -8.24 -17.32
N GLY A 83 20.31 -9.26 -17.94
CA GLY A 83 20.54 -9.36 -19.38
C GLY A 83 22.02 -9.32 -19.73
N LYS A 84 22.36 -9.85 -20.91
CA LYS A 84 23.73 -9.85 -21.45
C LYS A 84 23.77 -9.36 -22.90
N ALA A 85 22.71 -9.61 -23.67
CA ALA A 85 22.61 -9.18 -25.05
C ALA A 85 21.96 -7.79 -25.12
N VAL A 86 22.71 -6.78 -25.56
CA VAL A 86 22.15 -5.46 -25.91
C VAL A 86 21.57 -5.53 -27.32
N LYS A 87 20.54 -4.72 -27.61
CA LYS A 87 20.00 -4.56 -28.96
C LYS A 87 21.13 -4.22 -29.95
N GLN A 88 21.26 -4.99 -31.02
CA GLN A 88 22.28 -4.79 -32.05
C GLN A 88 21.65 -4.32 -33.35
N GLU A 89 22.30 -3.37 -34.00
CA GLU A 89 21.97 -2.91 -35.34
C GLU A 89 22.81 -3.72 -36.34
N VAL A 90 22.15 -4.53 -37.17
CA VAL A 90 22.81 -5.38 -38.15
C VAL A 90 22.38 -4.92 -39.55
N TRP A 91 23.36 -4.63 -40.40
CA TRP A 91 23.09 -4.28 -41.79
C TRP A 91 22.62 -5.53 -42.55
N ASN A 92 21.38 -5.50 -43.06
CA ASN A 92 20.83 -6.60 -43.85
C ASN A 92 21.14 -6.38 -45.33
N GLU A 93 22.17 -7.06 -45.85
CA GLU A 93 22.62 -6.94 -47.24
C GLU A 93 21.51 -7.24 -48.28
N LYS A 94 20.53 -8.09 -47.95
CA LYS A 94 19.43 -8.45 -48.87
C LYS A 94 18.33 -7.39 -48.94
N LEU A 95 18.06 -6.70 -47.84
CA LEU A 95 17.00 -5.70 -47.75
C LEU A 95 17.54 -4.26 -47.87
N GLN A 96 18.86 -4.07 -47.86
CA GLN A 96 19.54 -2.76 -47.91
C GLN A 96 19.03 -1.80 -46.82
N ILE A 97 18.64 -2.35 -45.66
CA ILE A 97 18.19 -1.63 -44.48
C ILE A 97 18.89 -2.17 -43.24
N TYR A 98 19.04 -1.33 -42.23
CA TYR A 98 19.44 -1.76 -40.89
C TYR A 98 18.31 -2.53 -40.22
N GLU A 99 18.59 -3.74 -39.76
CA GLU A 99 17.67 -4.58 -39.01
C GLU A 99 18.10 -4.61 -37.54
N TYR A 100 17.12 -4.36 -36.65
CA TYR A 100 17.37 -4.32 -35.22
C TYR A 100 17.08 -5.69 -34.59
N ILE A 101 18.11 -6.42 -34.22
CA ILE A 101 17.94 -7.66 -33.45
C ILE A 101 17.63 -7.26 -32.01
N GLN A 102 16.43 -7.62 -31.54
CA GLN A 102 16.00 -7.37 -30.17
C GLN A 102 16.92 -8.11 -29.20
N GLY A 103 17.57 -7.36 -28.32
CA GLY A 103 18.36 -7.91 -27.23
C GLY A 103 17.50 -8.38 -26.06
N ASP A 104 18.15 -8.64 -24.94
CA ASP A 104 17.49 -8.93 -23.67
C ASP A 104 16.65 -7.73 -23.20
N ASN A 105 15.67 -7.99 -22.33
CA ASN A 105 14.87 -6.95 -21.69
C ASN A 105 15.01 -7.07 -20.17
N SER A 106 15.81 -6.19 -19.57
CA SER A 106 16.08 -6.17 -18.12
C SER A 106 14.80 -6.08 -17.28
N MET A 107 13.80 -5.30 -17.73
CA MET A 107 12.53 -5.14 -17.02
C MET A 107 11.76 -6.47 -16.96
N LEU A 108 11.64 -7.15 -18.10
CA LEU A 108 10.96 -8.45 -18.18
C LEU A 108 11.74 -9.54 -17.44
N ILE A 109 13.08 -9.54 -17.54
CA ILE A 109 13.93 -10.47 -16.79
C ILE A 109 13.67 -10.30 -15.29
N LEU A 110 13.71 -9.07 -14.77
CA LEU A 110 13.47 -8.80 -13.36
C LEU A 110 12.04 -9.23 -12.96
N LEU A 111 11.01 -8.81 -13.69
CA LEU A 111 9.60 -9.12 -13.39
C LEU A 111 9.35 -10.63 -13.35
N PHE A 112 9.76 -11.35 -14.39
CA PHE A 112 9.53 -12.78 -14.49
C PHE A 112 10.41 -13.60 -13.55
N SER A 113 11.58 -13.09 -13.17
CA SER A 113 12.39 -13.72 -12.13
C SER A 113 11.71 -13.64 -10.77
N VAL A 114 11.17 -12.48 -10.40
CA VAL A 114 10.40 -12.31 -9.16
C VAL A 114 9.16 -13.21 -9.20
N LEU A 115 8.39 -13.20 -10.30
CA LEU A 115 7.24 -14.09 -10.46
C LEU A 115 7.63 -15.57 -10.31
N THR A 116 8.76 -15.97 -10.88
CA THR A 116 9.29 -17.34 -10.75
C THR A 116 9.62 -17.68 -9.30
N LEU A 117 10.18 -16.76 -8.52
CA LEU A 117 10.39 -16.96 -7.08
C LEU A 117 9.07 -17.17 -6.33
N PHE A 118 8.01 -16.41 -6.67
CA PHE A 118 6.68 -16.64 -6.10
C PHE A 118 6.10 -18.01 -6.45
N ILE A 119 6.21 -18.41 -7.72
CA ILE A 119 5.79 -19.74 -8.19
C ILE A 119 6.57 -20.83 -7.45
N LEU A 120 7.88 -20.65 -7.24
CA LEU A 120 8.71 -21.56 -6.45
C LEU A 120 8.22 -21.66 -5.00
N PHE A 121 7.95 -20.53 -4.32
CA PHE A 121 7.43 -20.56 -2.95
C PHE A 121 6.03 -21.20 -2.86
N ALA A 122 5.14 -20.91 -3.82
CA ALA A 122 3.83 -21.53 -3.90
C ALA A 122 3.93 -23.05 -4.15
N PHE A 123 4.86 -23.45 -5.03
CA PHE A 123 5.16 -24.85 -5.30
C PHE A 123 5.70 -25.56 -4.06
N LEU A 124 6.64 -24.97 -3.32
CA LEU A 124 7.14 -25.51 -2.06
C LEU A 124 6.00 -25.68 -1.04
N GLY A 125 5.10 -24.70 -0.92
CA GLY A 125 3.91 -24.81 -0.09
C GLY A 125 2.99 -25.97 -0.50
N ALA A 126 2.73 -26.13 -1.79
CA ALA A 126 1.95 -27.25 -2.33
C ALA A 126 2.64 -28.60 -2.14
N TYR A 127 3.97 -28.64 -2.26
CA TYR A 127 4.81 -29.81 -2.02
C TYR A 127 4.72 -30.26 -0.55
N PHE A 128 4.91 -29.34 0.40
CA PHE A 128 4.73 -29.62 1.83
C PHE A 128 3.30 -30.09 2.15
N ALA A 129 2.28 -29.46 1.53
CA ALA A 129 0.90 -29.88 1.69
C ALA A 129 0.63 -31.29 1.14
N SER A 130 1.27 -31.66 0.02
CA SER A 130 1.21 -33.01 -0.57
C SER A 130 1.74 -34.07 0.38
N VAL A 131 2.94 -33.85 0.94
CA VAL A 131 3.56 -34.78 1.88
C VAL A 131 2.75 -34.88 3.18
N ARG A 132 2.28 -33.75 3.71
CA ARG A 132 1.41 -33.72 4.89
C ARG A 132 0.10 -34.47 4.66
N THR A 133 -0.49 -34.34 3.47
CA THR A 133 -1.71 -35.07 3.12
C THR A 133 -1.45 -36.57 3.05
N ALA A 134 -0.31 -36.99 2.47
CA ALA A 134 0.09 -38.39 2.47
C ALA A 134 0.23 -38.93 3.91
N PHE A 135 0.98 -38.25 4.77
CA PHE A 135 1.15 -38.67 6.18
C PHE A 135 -0.17 -38.72 6.95
N ARG A 136 -1.02 -37.69 6.84
CA ARG A 136 -2.35 -37.70 7.47
C ARG A 136 -3.22 -38.87 7.00
N ASN A 137 -3.13 -39.24 5.71
CA ASN A 137 -3.85 -40.40 5.21
C ASN A 137 -3.29 -41.73 5.78
N GLN A 138 -2.01 -41.79 6.15
CA GLN A 138 -1.42 -42.94 6.84
C GLN A 138 -2.03 -43.08 8.23
N GLU A 139 -2.00 -42.02 9.04
CA GLU A 139 -2.57 -42.02 10.40
C GLU A 139 -4.06 -42.38 10.40
N LEU A 140 -4.83 -41.89 9.41
CA LEU A 140 -6.24 -42.26 9.27
C LEU A 140 -6.42 -43.76 9.03
N MET A 141 -5.60 -44.36 8.16
CA MET A 141 -5.66 -45.79 7.86
C MET A 141 -5.19 -46.66 9.05
N GLU A 142 -4.16 -46.22 9.78
CA GLU A 142 -3.70 -46.88 11.01
C GLU A 142 -4.79 -46.86 12.10
N ASN A 143 -5.56 -45.77 12.18
CA ASN A 143 -6.72 -45.65 13.06
C ASN A 143 -7.99 -46.33 12.50
N GLY A 144 -7.89 -47.15 11.44
CA GLY A 144 -9.01 -47.91 10.87
C GLY A 144 -9.98 -47.09 9.99
N HIS A 145 -9.69 -45.83 9.70
CA HIS A 145 -10.52 -44.95 8.88
C HIS A 145 -10.05 -44.93 7.41
N ARG A 146 -10.99 -44.79 6.46
CA ARG A 146 -10.64 -44.61 5.04
C ARG A 146 -10.31 -43.15 4.74
N PRO A 147 -9.26 -42.86 3.94
CA PRO A 147 -8.95 -41.50 3.52
C PRO A 147 -10.14 -40.86 2.79
N PRO A 148 -10.49 -39.59 3.06
CA PRO A 148 -11.62 -38.94 2.41
C PRO A 148 -11.39 -38.82 0.90
N GLY A 149 -12.42 -39.01 0.09
CA GLY A 149 -12.34 -38.78 -1.35
C GLY A 149 -12.28 -37.28 -1.70
N PHE A 150 -11.89 -36.95 -2.93
CA PHE A 150 -11.82 -35.56 -3.40
C PHE A 150 -13.14 -34.78 -3.22
N LEU A 151 -14.27 -35.41 -3.55
CA LEU A 151 -15.59 -34.81 -3.36
C LEU A 151 -15.93 -34.58 -1.87
N ALA A 152 -15.47 -35.48 -0.98
CA ALA A 152 -15.67 -35.33 0.45
C ALA A 152 -14.83 -34.17 1.01
N ASP A 153 -13.60 -33.98 0.51
CA ASP A 153 -12.78 -32.82 0.86
C ASP A 153 -13.35 -31.51 0.32
N LEU A 154 -13.91 -31.49 -0.90
CA LEU A 154 -14.59 -30.31 -1.43
C LEU A 154 -15.81 -29.94 -0.58
N ARG A 155 -16.63 -30.93 -0.20
CA ARG A 155 -17.74 -30.71 0.74
C ARG A 155 -17.23 -30.20 2.09
N HIS A 156 -16.18 -30.79 2.64
CA HIS A 156 -15.56 -30.32 3.87
C HIS A 156 -15.00 -28.89 3.76
N LEU A 157 -14.48 -28.49 2.60
CA LEU A 157 -14.03 -27.11 2.34
C LEU A 157 -15.19 -26.13 2.29
N ILE A 158 -16.35 -26.54 1.78
CA ILE A 158 -17.55 -25.70 1.69
C ILE A 158 -18.31 -25.67 3.02
N ASP A 159 -18.34 -26.77 3.78
CA ASP A 159 -19.13 -26.87 5.01
C ASP A 159 -18.32 -26.43 6.24
N ASN A 160 -17.17 -27.08 6.50
CA ASN A 160 -16.40 -26.90 7.73
C ASN A 160 -15.27 -25.87 7.60
N ARG A 161 -14.86 -25.53 6.37
CA ARG A 161 -13.74 -24.61 6.09
C ARG A 161 -14.10 -23.53 5.07
N LEU A 162 -15.36 -23.10 5.05
CA LEU A 162 -15.86 -22.09 4.12
C LEU A 162 -15.01 -20.82 4.14
N HIS A 163 -14.51 -20.43 5.32
CA HIS A 163 -13.58 -19.31 5.49
C HIS A 163 -12.31 -19.46 4.62
N VAL A 164 -11.75 -20.66 4.47
CA VAL A 164 -10.59 -20.90 3.59
C VAL A 164 -10.97 -20.71 2.13
N ALA A 165 -12.12 -21.26 1.72
CA ALA A 165 -12.60 -21.14 0.33
C ALA A 165 -12.81 -19.67 -0.06
N PHE A 166 -13.45 -18.88 0.82
CA PHE A 166 -13.71 -17.46 0.57
C PHE A 166 -12.48 -16.55 0.74
N LEU A 167 -11.53 -16.90 1.62
CA LEU A 167 -10.30 -16.11 1.79
C LEU A 167 -9.25 -16.41 0.71
N THR A 168 -9.30 -17.56 0.04
CA THR A 168 -8.28 -17.95 -0.95
C THR A 168 -8.20 -16.97 -2.14
N PRO A 169 -9.29 -16.61 -2.84
CA PRO A 169 -9.24 -15.64 -3.93
C PRO A 169 -8.71 -14.25 -3.55
N PRO A 170 -9.18 -13.58 -2.47
CA PRO A 170 -8.66 -12.27 -2.11
C PRO A 170 -7.20 -12.33 -1.65
N ILE A 171 -6.81 -13.36 -0.89
CA ILE A 171 -5.40 -13.53 -0.49
C ILE A 171 -4.52 -13.72 -1.73
N PHE A 172 -4.93 -14.55 -2.68
CA PHE A 172 -4.22 -14.73 -3.95
C PHE A 172 -4.10 -13.40 -4.72
N GLY A 173 -5.18 -12.63 -4.80
CA GLY A 173 -5.19 -11.29 -5.39
C GLY A 173 -4.20 -10.33 -4.71
N VAL A 174 -4.12 -10.34 -3.37
CA VAL A 174 -3.13 -9.55 -2.62
C VAL A 174 -1.70 -9.96 -2.97
N PHE A 175 -1.41 -11.25 -3.06
CA PHE A 175 -0.07 -11.71 -3.47
C PHE A 175 0.29 -11.26 -4.89
N LEU A 176 -0.62 -11.47 -5.85
CA LEU A 176 -0.38 -11.22 -7.27
C LEU A 176 -0.36 -9.73 -7.62
N PHE A 177 -1.29 -8.94 -7.10
CA PHE A 177 -1.49 -7.55 -7.50
C PHE A 177 -0.93 -6.53 -6.50
N THR A 178 -0.52 -6.95 -5.30
CA THR A 178 0.08 -6.05 -4.31
C THR A 178 1.51 -6.45 -3.97
N ILE A 179 1.74 -7.68 -3.52
CA ILE A 179 3.07 -8.08 -3.02
C ILE A 179 4.07 -8.23 -4.18
N LEU A 180 3.67 -8.86 -5.29
CA LEU A 180 4.55 -9.04 -6.45
C LEU A 180 5.03 -7.71 -7.05
N PRO A 181 4.17 -6.73 -7.43
CA PRO A 181 4.60 -5.43 -7.91
C PRO A 181 5.41 -4.64 -6.87
N LEU A 182 5.10 -4.79 -5.59
CA LEU A 182 5.85 -4.15 -4.50
C LEU A 182 7.30 -4.65 -4.46
N ILE A 183 7.53 -5.97 -4.51
CA ILE A 183 8.88 -6.52 -4.53
C ILE A 183 9.62 -6.08 -5.80
N PHE A 184 8.94 -6.11 -6.95
CA PHE A 184 9.51 -5.63 -8.21
C PHE A 184 9.96 -4.15 -8.12
N MET A 185 9.11 -3.26 -7.60
CA MET A 185 9.44 -1.86 -7.36
C MET A 185 10.62 -1.72 -6.37
N ILE A 186 10.62 -2.51 -5.28
CA ILE A 186 11.72 -2.49 -4.31
C ILE A 186 13.04 -2.82 -5.00
N LEU A 187 13.07 -3.83 -5.87
CA LEU A 187 14.28 -4.23 -6.58
C LEU A 187 14.76 -3.17 -7.58
N ILE A 188 13.83 -2.48 -8.28
CA ILE A 188 14.18 -1.37 -9.18
C ILE A 188 14.97 -0.28 -8.45
N ALA A 189 14.67 0.00 -7.18
CA ALA A 189 15.39 1.01 -6.40
C ALA A 189 16.91 0.72 -6.25
N PHE A 190 17.34 -0.52 -6.51
CA PHE A 190 18.75 -0.95 -6.47
C PHE A 190 19.38 -1.09 -7.86
N THR A 191 18.71 -0.60 -8.90
CA THR A 191 19.17 -0.61 -10.30
C THR A 191 19.40 0.82 -10.82
N ASN A 192 19.88 0.97 -12.06
CA ASN A 192 19.93 2.25 -12.77
C ASN A 192 18.82 2.38 -13.82
N TYR A 193 17.65 1.77 -13.61
CA TYR A 193 16.50 1.91 -14.51
C TYR A 193 15.94 3.34 -14.53
N ASP A 194 16.51 4.18 -15.39
CA ASP A 194 16.17 5.59 -15.59
C ASP A 194 15.96 5.89 -17.08
N SER A 195 15.70 7.15 -17.43
CA SER A 195 15.48 7.58 -18.83
C SER A 195 16.61 7.21 -19.81
N ALA A 196 17.86 7.04 -19.36
CA ALA A 196 18.98 6.64 -20.19
C ALA A 196 19.06 5.10 -20.38
N HIS A 197 18.51 4.34 -19.44
CA HIS A 197 18.55 2.88 -19.41
C HIS A 197 17.17 2.27 -19.63
N GLN A 198 16.53 2.57 -20.77
CA GLN A 198 15.19 2.08 -21.13
C GLN A 198 15.24 0.79 -21.97
N PRO A 199 14.83 -0.37 -21.42
CA PRO A 199 14.70 -1.59 -22.20
C PRO A 199 13.57 -1.50 -23.23
N PRO A 200 13.65 -2.19 -24.38
CA PRO A 200 14.74 -3.09 -24.81
C PRO A 200 15.91 -2.35 -25.49
N GLY A 201 15.91 -1.01 -25.52
CA GLY A 201 16.96 -0.22 -26.17
C GLY A 201 18.30 -0.33 -25.46
N THR A 202 18.29 -0.10 -24.15
CA THR A 202 19.45 -0.23 -23.26
C THR A 202 19.09 -1.12 -22.07
N LEU A 203 20.06 -1.90 -21.59
CA LEU A 203 19.90 -2.72 -20.39
C LEU A 203 20.18 -1.86 -19.15
N PHE A 204 19.43 -2.11 -18.07
CA PHE A 204 19.76 -1.58 -16.75
C PHE A 204 20.42 -2.67 -15.90
N THR A 205 21.29 -2.26 -14.99
CA THR A 205 22.13 -3.11 -14.14
C THR A 205 21.90 -2.79 -12.66
N TRP A 206 22.42 -3.66 -11.79
CA TRP A 206 22.40 -3.43 -10.35
C TRP A 206 23.46 -2.40 -9.95
N VAL A 207 23.04 -1.38 -9.19
CA VAL A 207 23.91 -0.34 -8.61
C VAL A 207 23.92 -0.39 -7.07
N GLY A 208 23.16 -1.31 -6.49
CA GLY A 208 23.06 -1.46 -5.03
C GLY A 208 22.47 -0.20 -4.39
N PHE A 209 23.19 0.40 -3.44
CA PHE A 209 22.68 1.52 -2.63
C PHE A 209 22.97 2.91 -3.19
N GLU A 210 23.49 3.01 -4.41
CA GLU A 210 23.90 4.30 -5.00
C GLU A 210 22.75 5.31 -5.07
N ASN A 211 21.54 4.88 -5.42
CA ASN A 211 20.37 5.75 -5.50
C ASN A 211 20.00 6.36 -4.16
N PHE A 212 20.07 5.58 -3.07
CA PHE A 212 19.86 6.09 -1.73
C PHE A 212 20.97 7.07 -1.34
N LYS A 213 22.23 6.79 -1.70
CA LYS A 213 23.31 7.74 -1.47
C LYS A 213 23.07 9.07 -2.19
N ASN A 214 22.59 9.03 -3.43
CA ASN A 214 22.27 10.24 -4.22
C ASN A 214 21.16 11.07 -3.57
N ILE A 215 20.11 10.43 -3.04
CA ILE A 215 19.00 11.10 -2.35
C ILE A 215 19.42 11.81 -1.06
N PHE A 216 20.43 11.30 -0.35
CA PHE A 216 20.77 11.82 0.98
C PHE A 216 22.09 12.58 1.06
N TRP A 217 23.06 12.29 0.19
CA TRP A 217 24.43 12.80 0.32
C TRP A 217 25.10 13.16 -1.00
N SER A 218 25.05 12.27 -2.00
CA SER A 218 25.94 12.34 -3.17
C SER A 218 25.46 13.31 -4.26
N ASN A 219 24.16 13.58 -4.37
CA ASN A 219 23.62 14.54 -5.33
C ASN A 219 22.96 15.71 -4.58
N PRO A 220 23.58 16.92 -4.58
CA PRO A 220 23.06 18.07 -3.83
C PRO A 220 21.63 18.47 -4.23
N ILE A 221 21.30 18.45 -5.53
CA ILE A 221 19.98 18.85 -6.02
C ILE A 221 18.93 17.84 -5.57
N GLN A 222 19.18 16.54 -5.76
CA GLN A 222 18.24 15.50 -5.31
C GLN A 222 18.08 15.52 -3.78
N SER A 223 19.17 15.74 -3.04
CA SER A 223 19.14 15.82 -1.57
C SER A 223 18.34 17.01 -1.08
N GLN A 224 18.54 18.19 -1.68
CA GLN A 224 17.76 19.39 -1.37
C GLN A 224 16.28 19.22 -1.73
N THR A 225 16.00 18.58 -2.87
CA THR A 225 14.64 18.29 -3.35
C THR A 225 13.92 17.36 -2.37
N PHE A 226 14.55 16.22 -2.06
CA PHE A 226 14.00 15.24 -1.12
C PHE A 226 13.76 15.88 0.25
N ALA A 227 14.72 16.59 0.83
CA ALA A 227 14.56 17.21 2.15
C ALA A 227 13.44 18.27 2.16
N GLY A 228 13.33 19.06 1.09
CA GLY A 228 12.29 20.07 0.93
C GLY A 228 10.89 19.47 0.80
N ILE A 229 10.73 18.47 -0.07
CA ILE A 229 9.47 17.77 -0.31
C ILE A 229 9.07 16.92 0.89
N PHE A 230 10.03 16.23 1.54
CA PHE A 230 9.78 15.45 2.75
C PHE A 230 9.24 16.34 3.87
N ARG A 231 9.88 17.49 4.12
CA ARG A 231 9.42 18.46 5.12
C ARG A 231 8.03 18.99 4.79
N TRP A 232 7.80 19.37 3.54
CA TRP A 232 6.48 19.82 3.10
C TRP A 232 5.43 18.71 3.22
N THR A 233 5.75 17.47 2.90
CA THR A 233 4.83 16.32 3.03
C THR A 233 4.37 16.12 4.47
N LEU A 234 5.28 16.28 5.44
CA LEU A 234 4.93 16.20 6.87
C LEU A 234 4.08 17.40 7.33
N VAL A 235 4.45 18.62 6.91
CA VAL A 235 3.67 19.84 7.19
C VAL A 235 2.26 19.73 6.60
N TRP A 236 2.17 19.32 5.35
CA TRP A 236 0.92 19.01 4.66
C TRP A 236 0.11 17.97 5.42
N ALA A 237 0.69 16.80 5.73
CA ALA A 237 -0.03 15.73 6.42
C ALA A 237 -0.57 16.18 7.78
N PHE A 238 0.20 16.98 8.52
CA PHE A 238 -0.23 17.59 9.76
C PHE A 238 -1.43 18.52 9.54
N PHE A 239 -1.28 19.56 8.73
CA PHE A 239 -2.36 20.52 8.52
C PHE A 239 -3.58 19.87 7.89
N ALA A 240 -3.41 19.06 6.85
CA ALA A 240 -4.50 18.35 6.18
C ALA A 240 -5.29 17.44 7.14
N THR A 241 -4.64 16.80 8.10
CA THR A 241 -5.32 15.93 9.07
C THR A 241 -5.99 16.72 10.17
N PHE A 242 -5.23 17.57 10.87
CA PHE A 242 -5.71 18.22 12.08
C PHE A 242 -6.67 19.37 11.78
N SER A 243 -6.47 20.14 10.71
CA SER A 243 -7.43 21.20 10.35
C SER A 243 -8.78 20.61 9.94
N ASN A 244 -8.81 19.56 9.11
CA ASN A 244 -10.04 18.86 8.75
C ASN A 244 -10.72 18.24 9.98
N TYR A 245 -9.94 17.59 10.84
CA TYR A 245 -10.46 16.98 12.07
C TYR A 245 -11.10 18.01 13.00
N ILE A 246 -10.36 19.07 13.32
CA ILE A 246 -10.80 20.13 14.25
C ILE A 246 -12.01 20.87 13.68
N LEU A 247 -11.93 21.34 12.43
CA LEU A 247 -13.01 22.12 11.81
C LEU A 247 -14.24 21.26 11.53
N GLY A 248 -14.06 20.01 11.13
CA GLY A 248 -15.17 19.06 10.97
C GLY A 248 -15.87 18.74 12.28
N MET A 249 -15.12 18.58 13.38
CA MET A 249 -15.71 18.38 14.71
C MET A 249 -16.45 19.64 15.19
N ILE A 250 -15.87 20.83 15.01
CA ILE A 250 -16.55 22.10 15.35
C ILE A 250 -17.87 22.19 14.61
N LEU A 251 -17.85 21.90 13.30
CA LEU A 251 -19.06 21.95 12.48
C LEU A 251 -20.11 20.91 12.92
N ALA A 252 -19.67 19.69 13.25
CA ALA A 252 -20.54 18.65 13.80
C ALA A 252 -21.18 19.09 15.13
N LEU A 253 -20.40 19.68 16.04
CA LEU A 253 -20.90 20.21 17.31
C LEU A 253 -21.91 21.34 17.08
N MET A 254 -21.64 22.25 16.14
CA MET A 254 -22.54 23.35 15.79
C MET A 254 -23.88 22.82 15.26
N ILE A 255 -23.87 21.93 14.28
CA ILE A 255 -25.10 21.37 13.68
C ILE A 255 -25.92 20.58 14.70
N ASN A 256 -25.25 19.83 15.59
CA ASN A 256 -25.92 18.99 16.57
C ASN A 256 -26.38 19.74 17.83
N LYS A 257 -25.93 20.99 18.06
CA LYS A 257 -26.31 21.81 19.21
C LYS A 257 -27.84 21.93 19.38
N LYS A 258 -28.32 21.91 20.62
CA LYS A 258 -29.73 22.21 20.95
C LYS A 258 -30.04 23.67 20.56
N GLY A 259 -31.14 23.90 19.83
CA GLY A 259 -31.57 25.24 19.39
C GLY A 259 -31.34 25.56 17.91
N ILE A 260 -30.50 24.81 17.19
CA ILE A 260 -30.35 24.99 15.74
C ILE A 260 -31.59 24.49 15.00
N ARG A 261 -32.21 25.38 14.22
CA ARG A 261 -33.33 25.08 13.31
C ARG A 261 -32.79 24.59 11.96
N PHE A 262 -33.60 23.79 11.25
CA PHE A 262 -33.26 23.25 9.92
C PHE A 262 -31.96 22.44 9.86
N LYS A 263 -31.66 21.63 10.89
CA LYS A 263 -30.43 20.80 10.95
C LYS A 263 -30.20 19.96 9.68
N LYS A 264 -31.27 19.42 9.09
CA LYS A 264 -31.22 18.66 7.83
C LYS A 264 -30.69 19.53 6.67
N LEU A 265 -31.15 20.77 6.53
CA LEU A 265 -30.70 21.69 5.49
C LEU A 265 -29.20 21.98 5.62
N TRP A 266 -28.73 22.38 6.80
CA TRP A 266 -27.32 22.66 7.04
C TRP A 266 -26.44 21.45 6.74
N ARG A 267 -26.84 20.27 7.22
CA ARG A 267 -26.13 19.02 6.95
C ARG A 267 -26.07 18.73 5.45
N THR A 268 -27.17 18.92 4.72
CA THR A 268 -27.20 18.73 3.26
C THR A 268 -26.28 19.72 2.53
N ILE A 269 -26.28 21.01 2.90
CA ILE A 269 -25.44 22.04 2.27
C ILE A 269 -23.96 21.67 2.39
N PHE A 270 -23.50 21.21 3.54
CA PHE A 270 -22.09 20.85 3.70
C PHE A 270 -21.74 19.49 3.08
N ILE A 271 -22.66 18.53 3.04
CA ILE A 271 -22.43 17.22 2.40
C ILE A 271 -22.41 17.36 0.87
N VAL A 272 -23.04 18.37 0.29
CA VAL A 272 -23.07 18.54 -1.18
C VAL A 272 -21.67 18.61 -1.79
N THR A 273 -20.68 19.11 -1.04
CA THR A 273 -19.30 19.23 -1.54
C THR A 273 -18.61 17.87 -1.69
N ILE A 274 -19.09 16.82 -1.01
CA ILE A 274 -18.62 15.44 -1.18
C ILE A 274 -19.55 14.60 -2.07
N ALA A 275 -20.74 15.12 -2.41
CA ALA A 275 -21.63 14.48 -3.37
C ALA A 275 -21.12 14.65 -4.81
N VAL A 276 -20.43 15.78 -5.09
CA VAL A 276 -19.70 15.97 -6.34
C VAL A 276 -18.39 15.18 -6.30
N PRO A 277 -18.03 14.42 -7.35
CA PRO A 277 -16.76 13.71 -7.40
C PRO A 277 -15.58 14.64 -7.15
N GLN A 278 -14.70 14.25 -6.22
CA GLN A 278 -13.61 15.10 -5.74
C GLN A 278 -12.73 15.65 -6.88
N PHE A 279 -12.46 14.85 -7.91
CA PHE A 279 -11.62 15.28 -9.02
C PHE A 279 -12.23 16.44 -9.82
N VAL A 280 -13.56 16.48 -9.97
CA VAL A 280 -14.27 17.56 -10.68
C VAL A 280 -14.10 18.86 -9.90
N SER A 281 -14.34 18.81 -8.59
CA SER A 281 -14.23 19.96 -7.70
C SER A 281 -12.81 20.52 -7.67
N LEU A 282 -11.78 19.66 -7.60
CA LEU A 282 -10.38 20.07 -7.58
C LEU A 282 -9.93 20.70 -8.91
N LEU A 283 -10.31 20.11 -10.05
CA LEU A 283 -9.98 20.65 -11.36
C LEU A 283 -10.68 22.00 -11.61
N LEU A 284 -11.95 22.12 -11.21
CA LEU A 284 -12.68 23.39 -11.28
C LEU A 284 -11.99 24.46 -10.42
N MET A 285 -11.62 24.11 -9.18
CA MET A 285 -10.87 25.02 -8.30
C MET A 285 -9.52 25.42 -8.88
N SER A 286 -8.79 24.49 -9.50
CA SER A 286 -7.53 24.79 -10.20
C SER A 286 -7.71 25.86 -11.28
N ARG A 287 -8.78 25.77 -12.08
CA ARG A 287 -9.10 26.77 -13.12
C ARG A 287 -9.56 28.10 -12.53
N LEU A 288 -10.38 28.06 -11.47
CA LEU A 288 -10.89 29.25 -10.80
C LEU A 288 -9.77 30.05 -10.09
N LEU A 289 -8.81 29.33 -9.51
CA LEU A 289 -7.64 29.86 -8.78
C LEU A 289 -6.41 30.05 -9.66
N ALA A 290 -6.52 29.76 -10.96
CA ALA A 290 -5.48 30.08 -11.92
C ALA A 290 -5.21 31.59 -11.88
N ASP A 291 -4.02 31.98 -12.32
CA ASP A 291 -3.61 33.36 -12.23
C ASP A 291 -4.64 34.27 -12.94
N GLN A 292 -5.09 33.92 -14.16
CA GLN A 292 -6.15 34.63 -14.92
C GLN A 292 -7.55 34.06 -14.66
N GLY A 293 -7.73 33.33 -13.55
CA GLY A 293 -8.96 32.65 -13.19
C GLY A 293 -10.05 33.61 -12.71
N ALA A 294 -11.28 33.10 -12.66
CA ALA A 294 -12.45 33.88 -12.30
C ALA A 294 -12.34 34.58 -10.94
N LEU A 295 -11.63 33.99 -9.96
CA LEU A 295 -11.48 34.60 -8.65
C LEU A 295 -10.62 35.86 -8.70
N ASN A 296 -9.49 35.83 -9.40
CA ASN A 296 -8.65 37.02 -9.58
C ASN A 296 -9.34 38.12 -10.41
N VAL A 297 -10.16 37.73 -11.39
CA VAL A 297 -11.01 38.69 -12.14
C VAL A 297 -12.00 39.39 -11.20
N LEU A 298 -12.68 38.63 -10.34
CA LEU A 298 -13.62 39.18 -9.37
C LEU A 298 -12.92 40.06 -8.32
N LEU A 299 -11.76 39.64 -7.81
CA LEU A 299 -10.95 40.46 -6.90
C LEU A 299 -10.55 41.78 -7.56
N GLY A 300 -10.13 41.76 -8.83
CA GLY A 300 -9.82 42.97 -9.59
C GLY A 300 -11.01 43.91 -9.75
N GLN A 301 -12.22 43.38 -9.97
CA GLN A 301 -13.46 44.18 -10.00
C GLN A 301 -13.78 44.83 -8.66
N LEU A 302 -13.36 44.23 -7.55
CA LEU A 302 -13.49 44.77 -6.19
C LEU A 302 -12.34 45.70 -5.80
N GLY A 303 -11.39 45.98 -6.71
CA GLY A 303 -10.22 46.83 -6.44
C GLY A 303 -9.13 46.15 -5.62
N ILE A 304 -9.17 44.82 -5.48
CA ILE A 304 -8.16 44.04 -4.75
C ILE A 304 -7.08 43.59 -5.73
N GLU A 305 -5.80 43.76 -5.35
CA GLU A 305 -4.68 43.27 -6.15
C GLU A 305 -4.73 41.76 -6.36
N ARG A 306 -4.25 41.34 -7.52
CA ARG A 306 -4.24 39.95 -7.95
C ARG A 306 -3.42 39.08 -7.00
N ILE A 307 -4.00 37.97 -6.55
CA ILE A 307 -3.34 37.04 -5.63
C ILE A 307 -2.73 35.88 -6.44
N PRO A 308 -1.43 35.58 -6.27
CA PRO A 308 -0.75 34.50 -7.00
C PRO A 308 -1.02 33.13 -6.37
N PHE A 309 -2.30 32.72 -6.30
CA PHE A 309 -2.77 31.55 -5.56
C PHE A 309 -1.97 30.27 -5.83
N LEU A 310 -1.63 30.00 -7.10
CA LEU A 310 -0.91 28.77 -7.50
C LEU A 310 0.49 29.03 -8.07
N THR A 311 0.83 30.28 -8.35
CA THR A 311 2.08 30.68 -9.02
C THR A 311 3.19 31.08 -8.04
N ASN A 312 2.85 31.51 -6.82
CA ASN A 312 3.81 31.76 -5.75
C ASN A 312 3.87 30.56 -4.79
N ALA A 313 5.06 30.16 -4.35
CA ALA A 313 5.26 28.95 -3.54
C ALA A 313 4.52 28.97 -2.19
N ILE A 314 4.50 30.10 -1.50
CA ILE A 314 3.85 30.22 -0.18
C ILE A 314 2.33 30.23 -0.37
N TRP A 315 1.85 31.05 -1.31
CA TRP A 315 0.42 31.10 -1.66
C TRP A 315 -0.10 29.75 -2.15
N ALA A 316 0.65 29.03 -2.97
CA ALA A 316 0.29 27.69 -3.44
C ALA A 316 0.11 26.73 -2.27
N ARG A 317 1.04 26.71 -1.30
CA ARG A 317 0.95 25.89 -0.09
C ARG A 317 -0.26 26.21 0.77
N ILE A 318 -0.54 27.51 0.96
CA ILE A 318 -1.73 27.95 1.70
C ILE A 318 -3.00 27.52 0.95
N THR A 319 -3.05 27.76 -0.36
CA THR A 319 -4.19 27.47 -1.22
C THR A 319 -4.54 25.98 -1.21
N VAL A 320 -3.54 25.10 -1.37
CA VAL A 320 -3.80 23.65 -1.33
C VAL A 320 -4.35 23.20 0.02
N ILE A 321 -3.89 23.78 1.14
CA ILE A 321 -4.42 23.47 2.48
C ILE A 321 -5.87 23.95 2.60
N VAL A 322 -6.18 25.18 2.17
CA VAL A 322 -7.52 25.76 2.23
C VAL A 322 -8.52 24.95 1.39
N VAL A 323 -8.15 24.58 0.17
CA VAL A 323 -9.02 23.74 -0.68
C VAL A 323 -9.18 22.34 -0.10
N ASN A 324 -8.12 21.77 0.49
CA ASN A 324 -8.20 20.49 1.20
C ASN A 324 -9.15 20.53 2.41
N ILE A 325 -9.17 21.65 3.14
CA ILE A 325 -10.12 21.88 4.23
C ILE A 325 -11.55 21.87 3.69
N TRP A 326 -11.80 22.56 2.58
CA TRP A 326 -13.14 22.64 1.98
C TRP A 326 -13.68 21.27 1.53
N VAL A 327 -12.85 20.42 0.90
CA VAL A 327 -13.27 19.07 0.51
C VAL A 327 -13.27 18.06 1.67
N GLY A 328 -12.46 18.29 2.71
CA GLY A 328 -12.23 17.31 3.79
C GLY A 328 -13.14 17.47 5.01
N ILE A 329 -13.56 18.70 5.35
CA ILE A 329 -14.43 18.99 6.50
C ILE A 329 -15.70 18.12 6.52
N PRO A 330 -16.44 17.94 5.40
CA PRO A 330 -17.70 17.21 5.43
C PRO A 330 -17.54 15.73 5.80
N TYR A 331 -16.46 15.08 5.35
CA TYR A 331 -16.14 13.69 5.74
C TYR A 331 -15.93 13.59 7.26
N THR A 332 -15.11 14.47 7.81
CA THR A 332 -14.88 14.51 9.26
C THR A 332 -16.17 14.83 10.02
N MET A 333 -16.95 15.81 9.55
CA MET A 333 -18.20 16.22 10.20
C MET A 333 -19.20 15.07 10.26
N LEU A 334 -19.29 14.24 9.22
CA LEU A 334 -20.15 13.04 9.21
C LEU A 334 -19.70 12.01 10.25
N ILE A 335 -18.41 11.66 10.25
CA ILE A 335 -17.85 10.66 11.18
C ILE A 335 -18.00 11.14 12.62
N THR A 336 -17.58 12.38 12.89
CA THR A 336 -17.66 12.96 14.24
C THR A 336 -19.09 13.14 14.72
N SER A 337 -20.04 13.46 13.84
CA SER A 337 -21.48 13.50 14.22
C SER A 337 -21.99 12.15 14.71
N GLY A 338 -21.60 11.05 14.06
CA GLY A 338 -21.99 9.70 14.50
C GLY A 338 -21.40 9.32 15.86
N ILE A 339 -20.13 9.68 16.08
CA ILE A 339 -19.44 9.38 17.35
C ILE A 339 -20.00 10.24 18.50
N LEU A 340 -20.28 11.52 18.26
CA LEU A 340 -20.86 12.43 19.26
C LEU A 340 -22.23 11.95 19.75
N MET A 341 -23.00 11.24 18.92
CA MET A 341 -24.30 10.66 19.32
C MET A 341 -24.17 9.48 20.29
N ASN A 342 -22.99 8.86 20.36
CA ASN A 342 -22.73 7.70 21.23
C ASN A 342 -22.16 8.10 22.60
N ILE A 343 -21.88 9.38 22.85
CA ILE A 343 -21.42 9.84 24.16
C ILE A 343 -22.60 9.82 25.14
N PRO A 344 -22.53 9.09 26.27
CA PRO A 344 -23.63 9.01 27.23
C PRO A 344 -24.09 10.40 27.70
N ALA A 345 -25.40 10.64 27.67
CA ALA A 345 -25.99 11.93 28.06
C ALA A 345 -25.73 12.26 29.55
N GLU A 346 -25.64 11.24 30.40
CA GLU A 346 -25.38 11.34 31.84
C GLU A 346 -24.07 12.08 32.15
N LEU A 347 -23.02 11.90 31.33
CA LEU A 347 -21.76 12.63 31.49
C LEU A 347 -21.96 14.14 31.33
N TYR A 348 -22.83 14.54 30.40
CA TYR A 348 -23.16 15.95 30.17
C TYR A 348 -24.09 16.51 31.24
N GLU A 349 -25.00 15.70 31.78
CA GLU A 349 -25.93 16.10 32.83
C GLU A 349 -25.21 16.29 34.17
N SER A 350 -24.38 15.31 34.58
CA SER A 350 -23.52 15.41 35.76
C SER A 350 -22.60 16.63 35.69
N ALA A 351 -21.99 16.89 34.54
CA ALA A 351 -21.15 18.07 34.35
C ALA A 351 -21.91 19.39 34.52
N ARG A 352 -23.19 19.45 34.11
CA ARG A 352 -24.03 20.65 34.30
C ARG A 352 -24.43 20.81 35.77
N SER A 353 -24.72 19.72 36.47
CA SER A 353 -24.96 19.73 37.92
C SER A 353 -23.74 20.26 38.69
N ASP A 354 -22.53 19.93 38.24
CA ASP A 354 -21.26 20.43 38.78
C ASP A 354 -20.92 21.88 38.32
N GLY A 355 -21.81 22.56 37.60
CA GLY A 355 -21.61 23.93 37.13
C GLY A 355 -20.56 24.07 36.01
N ALA A 356 -20.21 22.99 35.32
CA ALA A 356 -19.24 23.04 34.22
C ALA A 356 -19.84 23.75 32.98
N GLY A 357 -19.23 24.87 32.58
CA GLY A 357 -19.56 25.57 31.35
C GLY A 357 -19.11 24.83 30.07
N VAL A 358 -19.60 25.29 28.91
CA VAL A 358 -19.44 24.64 27.60
C VAL A 358 -17.97 24.31 27.27
N MET A 359 -17.02 25.21 27.52
CA MET A 359 -15.60 24.96 27.23
C MET A 359 -14.97 23.93 28.17
N LYS A 360 -15.41 23.89 29.43
CA LYS A 360 -14.94 22.87 30.40
C LYS A 360 -15.51 21.50 30.01
N THR A 361 -16.79 21.43 29.67
CA THR A 361 -17.43 20.21 29.14
C THR A 361 -16.76 19.72 27.85
N PHE A 362 -16.45 20.62 26.91
CA PHE A 362 -15.76 20.25 25.67
C PHE A 362 -14.36 19.70 25.95
N SER A 363 -13.54 20.45 26.69
CA SER A 363 -12.13 20.08 26.93
C SER A 363 -11.94 18.88 27.86
N LYS A 364 -12.87 18.64 28.80
CA LYS A 364 -12.74 17.57 29.81
C LYS A 364 -13.55 16.31 29.51
N ILE A 365 -14.61 16.41 28.71
CA ILE A 365 -15.48 15.27 28.40
C ILE A 365 -15.46 14.98 26.91
N THR A 366 -15.87 15.95 26.08
CA THR A 366 -16.10 15.67 24.65
C THR A 366 -14.79 15.39 23.91
N LEU A 367 -13.81 16.30 23.98
CA LEU A 367 -12.55 16.17 23.24
C LEU A 367 -11.73 14.93 23.67
N PRO A 368 -11.56 14.62 24.97
CA PRO A 368 -10.87 13.40 25.38
C PRO A 368 -11.55 12.13 24.89
N TYR A 369 -12.89 12.05 25.00
CA TYR A 369 -13.66 10.92 24.50
C TYR A 369 -13.53 10.78 22.97
N MET A 370 -13.67 11.90 22.24
CA MET A 370 -13.51 11.93 20.79
C MET A 370 -12.12 11.48 20.36
N LEU A 371 -11.05 12.00 20.98
CA LEU A 371 -9.68 11.59 20.67
C LEU A 371 -9.46 10.11 20.96
N PHE A 372 -9.99 9.59 22.06
CA PHE A 372 -9.88 8.17 22.38
C PHE A 372 -10.47 7.29 21.26
N VAL A 373 -11.70 7.59 20.84
CA VAL A 373 -12.40 6.81 19.79
C VAL A 373 -11.78 7.04 18.40
N THR A 374 -11.37 8.27 18.08
CA THR A 374 -10.92 8.65 16.74
C THR A 374 -9.41 8.49 16.50
N THR A 375 -8.62 8.11 17.51
CA THR A 375 -7.16 7.97 17.34
C THR A 375 -6.78 7.02 16.19
N PRO A 376 -7.39 5.82 16.03
CA PRO A 376 -7.11 4.97 14.87
C PRO A 376 -7.44 5.66 13.54
N TYR A 377 -8.57 6.37 13.48
CA TYR A 377 -8.96 7.16 12.30
C TYR A 377 -7.95 8.28 12.00
N LEU A 378 -7.47 9.00 13.02
CA LEU A 378 -6.48 10.06 12.86
C LEU A 378 -5.14 9.51 12.34
N ILE A 379 -4.71 8.34 12.81
CA ILE A 379 -3.50 7.67 12.29
C ILE A 379 -3.69 7.33 10.80
N THR A 380 -4.82 6.71 10.44
CA THR A 380 -5.15 6.38 9.04
C THR A 380 -5.21 7.64 8.17
N GLN A 381 -5.85 8.71 8.64
CA GLN A 381 -5.94 9.97 7.91
C GLN A 381 -4.58 10.65 7.74
N PHE A 382 -3.72 10.63 8.76
CA PHE A 382 -2.38 11.20 8.66
C PHE A 382 -1.53 10.46 7.62
N ILE A 383 -1.55 9.12 7.64
CA ILE A 383 -0.84 8.29 6.64
C ILE A 383 -1.46 8.47 5.24
N GLY A 384 -2.79 8.57 5.16
CA GLY A 384 -3.51 8.89 3.93
C GLY A 384 -3.07 10.24 3.38
N ASN A 385 -2.88 11.26 4.23
CA ASN A 385 -2.46 12.59 3.81
C ASN A 385 -0.99 12.67 3.36
N ILE A 386 -0.09 11.83 3.90
CA ILE A 386 1.27 11.67 3.35
C ILE A 386 1.21 11.21 1.88
N ASN A 387 0.21 10.39 1.54
CA ASN A 387 0.00 9.81 0.21
C ASN A 387 -1.13 10.49 -0.58
N ASN A 388 -1.50 11.73 -0.24
CA ASN A 388 -2.65 12.41 -0.85
C ASN A 388 -2.28 12.99 -2.23
N PHE A 389 -2.21 12.09 -3.20
CA PHE A 389 -1.91 12.38 -4.59
C PHE A 389 -2.94 13.32 -5.22
N ASN A 390 -4.23 13.00 -5.05
CA ASN A 390 -5.32 13.63 -5.80
C ASN A 390 -5.40 15.14 -5.58
N VAL A 391 -5.35 15.60 -4.32
CA VAL A 391 -5.51 17.03 -4.02
C VAL A 391 -4.39 17.84 -4.65
N ILE A 392 -3.15 17.39 -4.53
CA ILE A 392 -1.99 18.14 -5.03
C ILE A 392 -1.89 18.04 -6.55
N TYR A 393 -2.04 16.85 -7.12
CA TYR A 393 -1.92 16.64 -8.56
C TYR A 393 -3.01 17.38 -9.34
N LEU A 394 -4.27 17.33 -8.89
CA LEU A 394 -5.39 17.94 -9.62
C LEU A 394 -5.55 19.44 -9.37
N LEU A 395 -5.09 19.95 -8.23
CA LEU A 395 -5.23 21.38 -7.91
C LEU A 395 -4.05 22.21 -8.41
N SER A 396 -2.82 21.87 -8.00
CA SER A 396 -1.62 22.65 -8.33
C SER A 396 -0.71 21.97 -9.34
N GLY A 397 -0.93 20.68 -9.65
CA GLY A 397 0.01 19.87 -10.42
C GLY A 397 1.38 19.77 -9.73
N GLY A 398 1.46 20.01 -8.42
CA GLY A 398 2.71 20.12 -7.66
C GLY A 398 3.47 21.44 -7.79
N GLY A 399 2.98 22.39 -8.59
CA GLY A 399 3.62 23.68 -8.83
C GLY A 399 3.65 24.64 -7.62
N PRO A 400 4.25 25.83 -7.76
CA PRO A 400 5.03 26.26 -8.92
C PRO A 400 6.33 25.45 -9.07
N LEU A 401 6.81 25.32 -10.30
CA LEU A 401 8.10 24.69 -10.60
C LEU A 401 9.26 25.52 -10.04
N SER A 402 10.36 24.86 -9.74
CA SER A 402 11.54 25.49 -9.16
C SER A 402 12.80 24.93 -9.81
N LEU A 403 13.75 25.81 -10.13
CA LEU A 403 15.07 25.41 -10.62
C LEU A 403 15.92 24.74 -9.53
N ASP A 404 15.58 24.95 -8.25
CA ASP A 404 16.29 24.35 -7.12
C ASP A 404 15.94 22.87 -6.92
N TYR A 405 14.84 22.40 -7.53
CA TYR A 405 14.32 21.05 -7.32
C TYR A 405 14.45 20.19 -8.58
N TYR A 406 14.88 18.94 -8.40
CA TYR A 406 14.98 17.95 -9.46
C TYR A 406 13.59 17.45 -9.87
N GLN A 407 13.10 17.93 -11.01
CA GLN A 407 11.84 17.47 -11.63
C GLN A 407 10.63 17.56 -10.67
N ALA A 408 10.60 18.59 -9.82
CA ALA A 408 9.55 18.79 -8.84
C ALA A 408 9.18 20.28 -8.68
N GLY A 409 7.99 20.53 -8.14
CA GLY A 409 7.53 21.85 -7.75
C GLY A 409 7.40 22.01 -6.23
N LYS A 410 7.04 23.22 -5.80
CA LYS A 410 7.08 23.61 -4.38
C LYS A 410 5.92 23.09 -3.54
N THR A 411 4.85 22.55 -4.16
CA THR A 411 3.73 21.90 -3.46
C THR A 411 3.71 20.37 -3.60
N ASP A 412 4.62 19.79 -4.38
CA ASP A 412 4.72 18.34 -4.53
C ASP A 412 4.89 17.65 -3.17
N LEU A 413 4.13 16.57 -2.97
CA LEU A 413 4.38 15.58 -1.94
C LEU A 413 5.34 14.53 -2.48
N LEU A 414 5.92 13.71 -1.61
CA LEU A 414 6.77 12.59 -2.06
C LEU A 414 6.04 11.70 -3.08
N VAL A 415 4.74 11.46 -2.89
CA VAL A 415 3.93 10.63 -3.80
C VAL A 415 3.69 11.31 -5.17
N THR A 416 3.52 12.63 -5.23
CA THR A 416 3.31 13.33 -6.51
C THR A 416 4.63 13.52 -7.25
N TRP A 417 5.74 13.72 -6.51
CA TRP A 417 7.07 13.72 -7.09
C TRP A 417 7.45 12.34 -7.64
N LEU A 418 7.21 11.27 -6.88
CA LEU A 418 7.37 9.89 -7.35
C LEU A 418 6.62 9.66 -8.66
N TYR A 419 5.35 10.05 -8.72
CA TYR A 419 4.55 9.92 -9.94
C TYR A 419 5.17 10.65 -11.13
N LYS A 420 5.58 11.92 -10.96
CA LYS A 420 6.24 12.70 -12.02
C LYS A 420 7.51 12.03 -12.52
N LEU A 421 8.35 11.56 -11.60
CA LEU A 421 9.56 10.83 -11.93
C LEU A 421 9.24 9.60 -12.80
N THR A 422 8.20 8.84 -12.48
CA THR A 422 7.82 7.66 -13.30
C THR A 422 7.18 8.03 -14.64
N VAL A 423 6.19 8.92 -14.66
CA VAL A 423 5.32 9.13 -15.82
C VAL A 423 5.86 10.20 -16.77
N ASN A 424 6.44 11.28 -16.22
CA ASN A 424 6.92 12.41 -17.00
C ASN A 424 8.41 12.28 -17.35
N ASN A 425 9.20 11.68 -16.46
CA ASN A 425 10.66 11.67 -16.58
C ASN A 425 11.28 10.28 -16.79
N GLN A 426 10.48 9.20 -16.68
CA GLN A 426 10.94 7.81 -16.82
C GLN A 426 12.11 7.44 -15.87
N ASP A 427 12.22 8.13 -14.74
CA ASP A 427 13.19 7.90 -13.67
C ASP A 427 12.58 6.94 -12.62
N TYR A 428 12.44 5.68 -13.03
CA TYR A 428 11.83 4.63 -12.20
C TYR A 428 12.68 4.28 -10.98
N THR A 429 13.98 4.48 -11.09
CA THR A 429 14.96 4.22 -10.03
C THR A 429 14.79 5.18 -8.87
N LEU A 430 14.87 6.49 -9.13
CA LEU A 430 14.68 7.49 -8.08
C LEU A 430 13.28 7.40 -7.49
N ALA A 431 12.26 7.21 -8.35
CA ALA A 431 10.89 7.01 -7.92
C ALA A 431 10.72 5.80 -6.99
N SER A 432 11.32 4.66 -7.32
CA SER A 432 11.24 3.44 -6.49
C SER A 432 11.92 3.63 -5.14
N ALA A 433 13.08 4.31 -5.10
CA ALA A 433 13.76 4.64 -3.84
C ALA A 433 12.91 5.56 -2.95
N ILE A 434 12.28 6.59 -3.53
CA ILE A 434 11.31 7.45 -2.82
C ILE A 434 10.12 6.61 -2.33
N GLY A 435 9.60 5.69 -3.14
CA GLY A 435 8.50 4.79 -2.77
C GLY A 435 8.81 3.93 -1.54
N ILE A 436 10.04 3.39 -1.46
CA ILE A 436 10.52 2.69 -0.27
C ILE A 436 10.56 3.61 0.94
N ILE A 437 11.06 4.84 0.79
CA ILE A 437 11.12 5.80 1.90
C ILE A 437 9.71 6.16 2.39
N ILE A 438 8.75 6.43 1.49
CA ILE A 438 7.35 6.68 1.83
C ILE A 438 6.78 5.50 2.63
N PHE A 439 7.01 4.27 2.15
CA PHE A 439 6.55 3.05 2.83
C PHE A 439 7.15 2.92 4.23
N VAL A 440 8.47 3.04 4.37
CA VAL A 440 9.17 2.90 5.65
C VAL A 440 8.70 3.97 6.64
N VAL A 441 8.62 5.23 6.20
CA VAL A 441 8.16 6.35 7.04
C VAL A 441 6.71 6.13 7.48
N SER A 442 5.83 5.76 6.56
CA SER A 442 4.42 5.48 6.86
C SER A 442 4.27 4.31 7.84
N ALA A 443 5.00 3.22 7.61
CA ALA A 443 4.96 2.03 8.46
C ALA A 443 5.51 2.31 9.87
N VAL A 444 6.64 3.01 9.97
CA VAL A 444 7.25 3.37 11.26
C VAL A 444 6.35 4.32 12.03
N LEU A 445 5.86 5.39 11.40
CA LEU A 445 4.95 6.34 12.05
C LEU A 445 3.66 5.65 12.50
N SER A 446 3.04 4.85 11.63
CA SER A 446 1.85 4.05 11.98
C SER A 446 2.12 3.18 13.20
N LEU A 447 3.21 2.41 13.19
CA LEU A 447 3.53 1.47 14.25
C LEU A 447 3.84 2.18 15.57
N VAL A 448 4.60 3.28 15.53
CA VAL A 448 4.97 4.04 16.73
C VAL A 448 3.73 4.70 17.34
N VAL A 449 2.95 5.44 16.54
CA VAL A 449 1.79 6.16 17.06
C VAL A 449 0.70 5.20 17.54
N PHE A 450 0.45 4.11 16.79
CA PHE A 450 -0.53 3.10 17.20
C PHE A 450 -0.16 2.43 18.53
N ASN A 451 1.12 2.05 18.73
CA ASN A 451 1.56 1.43 19.98
C ASN A 451 1.60 2.39 21.18
N LEU A 452 1.82 3.69 20.94
CA LEU A 452 1.82 4.71 21.99
C LEU A 452 0.41 5.20 22.34
N SER A 453 -0.57 4.97 21.47
CA SER A 453 -1.93 5.48 21.65
C SER A 453 -2.61 4.90 22.88
N ALA A 454 -3.31 5.78 23.62
CA ALA A 454 -4.10 5.38 24.78
C ALA A 454 -5.26 4.45 24.38
N SER A 455 -5.79 4.58 23.16
CA SER A 455 -6.82 3.70 22.61
C SER A 455 -6.40 2.24 22.65
N THR A 456 -5.17 1.93 22.25
CA THR A 456 -4.65 0.55 22.27
C THR A 456 -4.23 0.09 23.67
N ARG A 457 -3.80 1.01 24.55
CA ARG A 457 -3.33 0.67 25.90
C ARG A 457 -4.46 0.55 26.94
N LYS A 458 -5.63 1.12 26.66
CA LYS A 458 -6.78 1.20 27.57
C LYS A 458 -8.07 0.71 26.90
N GLU A 459 -7.96 -0.14 25.88
CA GLU A 459 -9.11 -0.69 25.16
C GLU A 459 -10.06 -1.42 26.13
N ASP A 460 -9.50 -2.17 27.07
CA ASP A 460 -10.22 -2.90 28.12
C ASP A 460 -10.95 -2.00 29.15
N THR A 461 -10.67 -0.69 29.15
CA THR A 461 -11.26 0.25 30.14
C THR A 461 -12.54 0.92 29.64
N PHE A 462 -12.88 0.72 28.35
CA PHE A 462 -14.04 1.35 27.68
C PHE A 462 -14.94 0.35 26.94
N GLN A 463 -14.67 -0.96 27.04
CA GLN A 463 -15.66 -2.01 26.81
C GLN A 463 -16.57 -2.12 28.03
#